data_AF-A0A1Y6GCF6-F1
#
_entry.id   AF-A0A1Y6GCF6-F1
#
_cell.length_a   1.000
_cell.length_b   1.000
_cell.length_c   1.000
_cell.angle_alpha   90.00
_cell.angle_beta   90.00
_cell.angle_gamma   90.00
#
_symmetry.space_group_name_H-M   'P 1'
#
loop_
_entity.id
_entity.type
_entity.pdbx_description
1 polymer ?
#
loop_
_entity_poly.entity_id
_entity_poly.type
_entity_poly.pdbx_seq_one_letter_code
_entity_poly.pdbx_strand_id
1 'polypeptide(L)' 'MTDDDLTMDELETLALFTEPGQPEDVDPQHFAKLLSLALLEQKEGGPVVTETGRERLASRGKNPGPAL' A
#
# COMPACT_ATOMS: atom_id res chain seq x y z
N MET A 1 -14.31 -4.55 -12.79
CA MET A 1 -12.91 -4.31 -12.40
C MET A 1 -12.99 -4.05 -10.91
N THR A 2 -12.50 -4.98 -10.10
CA THR A 2 -12.66 -4.96 -8.64
C THR A 2 -11.92 -3.76 -8.07
N ASP A 3 -12.62 -2.97 -7.27
CA ASP A 3 -12.10 -1.77 -6.58
C ASP A 3 -10.95 -2.11 -5.60
N ASP A 4 -10.74 -3.41 -5.35
CA ASP A 4 -9.76 -3.99 -4.44
C ASP A 4 -8.38 -4.28 -5.06
N ASP A 5 -8.21 -4.01 -6.36
CA ASP A 5 -6.94 -4.20 -7.04
C ASP A 5 -6.10 -2.91 -7.01
N LEU A 6 -4.96 -2.99 -6.34
CA LEU A 6 -3.93 -1.96 -6.39
C LEU A 6 -3.10 -2.12 -7.66
N THR A 7 -2.75 -1.01 -8.29
CA THR A 7 -1.72 -0.98 -9.33
C THR A 7 -0.33 -1.20 -8.73
N MET A 8 0.67 -1.44 -9.58
CA MET A 8 2.06 -1.53 -9.13
C MET A 8 2.53 -0.23 -8.45
N ASP A 9 2.17 0.93 -9.02
CA ASP A 9 2.57 2.24 -8.49
C ASP A 9 1.92 2.51 -7.12
N GLU A 10 0.66 2.10 -6.92
CA GLU A 10 -0.03 2.23 -5.63
C GLU A 10 0.55 1.27 -4.58
N LEU A 11 0.97 0.06 -4.98
CA LEU A 11 1.69 -0.88 -4.10
C LEU A 11 3.07 -0.37 -3.72
N GLU A 12 3.80 0.26 -4.64
CA GLU A 12 5.08 0.90 -4.35
C GLU A 12 4.88 2.08 -3.41
N THR A 13 3.82 2.86 -3.60
CA THR A 13 3.43 3.92 -2.67
C THR A 13 3.14 3.37 -1.27
N LEU A 14 2.43 2.25 -1.16
CA LEU A 14 2.19 1.58 0.13
C LEU A 14 3.50 1.10 0.79
N ALA A 15 4.48 0.64 0.00
CA ALA A 15 5.77 0.19 0.50
C ALA A 15 6.59 1.34 1.11
N LEU A 16 6.46 2.58 0.61
CA LEU A 16 7.16 3.74 1.16
C LEU A 16 6.81 3.98 2.64
N PHE A 17 5.57 3.67 3.05
CA PHE A 17 5.14 3.81 4.44
C PHE A 17 5.66 2.69 5.37
N THR A 18 6.41 1.70 4.85
CA THR A 18 7.11 0.70 5.66
C THR A 18 8.54 1.10 6.03
N GLU A 19 9.10 2.10 5.35
CA GLU A 19 10.45 2.59 5.60
C GLU A 19 10.51 3.45 6.89
N PRO A 20 11.69 3.61 7.51
CA PRO A 20 11.87 4.48 8.65
C PRO A 20 11.64 5.95 8.25
N GLY A 21 10.46 6.48 8.56
CA GLY A 21 10.08 7.87 8.28
C GLY A 21 8.74 7.96 7.55
N GLN A 22 8.22 9.18 7.42
CA GLN A 22 7.03 9.44 6.62
C GLN A 22 7.49 9.89 5.22
N PRO A 23 6.93 9.35 4.13
CA PRO A 23 7.26 9.84 2.79
C PRO A 23 6.82 11.30 2.63
N GLU A 24 7.71 12.14 2.09
CA GLU A 24 7.47 13.58 1.95
C GLU A 24 6.64 13.93 0.71
N ASP A 25 6.75 13.11 -0.35
CA ASP A 25 6.06 13.29 -1.61
C ASP A 25 5.29 12.01 -1.97
N VAL A 26 3.97 12.08 -1.80
CA VAL A 26 3.05 10.98 -2.07
C VAL A 26 1.93 11.51 -2.94
N ASP A 27 1.63 10.79 -4.03
CA ASP A 27 0.48 11.11 -4.86
C ASP A 27 -0.79 11.10 -3.99
N PRO A 28 -1.53 12.23 -3.88
CA PRO A 28 -2.72 12.32 -3.06
C PRO A 28 -3.81 11.29 -3.44
N GLN A 29 -3.88 10.89 -4.71
CA GLN A 29 -4.83 9.88 -5.19
C GLN A 29 -4.47 8.49 -4.68
N HIS A 30 -3.18 8.12 -4.73
CA HIS A 30 -2.72 6.86 -4.17
C HIS A 30 -2.97 6.84 -2.67
N PHE A 31 -2.63 7.91 -1.96
CA PHE A 31 -2.83 8.01 -0.53
C PHE A 31 -4.31 7.86 -0.12
N ALA A 32 -5.21 8.57 -0.81
CA ALA A 32 -6.64 8.46 -0.58
C ALA A 32 -7.17 7.04 -0.79
N LYS A 33 -6.70 6.35 -1.84
CA LYS A 33 -7.10 4.96 -2.12
C LYS A 33 -6.55 3.99 -1.06
N LEU A 34 -5.30 4.15 -0.63
CA LEU A 34 -4.71 3.31 0.42
C LEU A 34 -5.46 3.45 1.76
N LEU A 35 -5.95 4.65 2.07
CA LEU A 35 -6.83 4.89 3.21
C LEU A 35 -8.22 4.26 3.00
N SER A 36 -8.83 4.41 1.82
CA SER A 36 -10.17 3.86 1.55
C SER A 36 -10.20 2.33 1.60
N LEU A 37 -9.08 1.68 1.27
CA LEU A 37 -8.90 0.23 1.34
C LEU A 37 -8.40 -0.25 2.72
N ALA A 38 -8.31 0.65 3.71
CA ALA A 38 -7.80 0.35 5.05
C ALA A 38 -6.40 -0.30 5.06
N LEU A 39 -5.56 0.03 4.08
CA LEU A 39 -4.17 -0.42 3.98
C LEU A 39 -3.23 0.52 4.73
N LEU A 40 -3.64 1.78 4.83
CA LEU A 40 -3.08 2.77 5.75
C LEU A 40 -4.14 3.15 6.78
N GLU A 41 -3.70 3.51 7.98
CA GLU A 41 -4.51 4.13 9.01
C GLU A 41 -3.83 5.41 9.51
N GLN A 42 -4.62 6.44 9.78
CA GLN A 42 -4.12 7.69 10.34
C GLN A 42 -3.97 7.55 11.87
N LYS A 43 -2.76 7.78 12.39
CA LYS A 43 -2.48 7.81 13.83
C LYS A 43 -1.80 9.12 14.24
N GLU A 44 -1.76 9.36 15.56
CA GLU A 44 -0.90 10.39 16.12
C GLU A 44 0.57 10.09 15.73
N GLY A 45 1.18 10.98 14.96
CA GLY A 45 2.53 10.81 14.40
C GLY A 45 2.59 10.46 12.91
N GLY A 46 1.43 10.29 12.25
CA GLY A 46 1.34 10.11 10.80
C GLY A 46 0.65 8.79 10.40
N PRO A 47 0.47 8.59 9.08
CA PRO A 47 -0.11 7.36 8.56
C PRO A 47 0.81 6.16 8.81
N VAL A 48 0.22 5.01 9.11
CA VAL A 48 0.93 3.75 9.33
C VAL A 48 0.27 2.63 8.54
N VAL A 49 1.09 1.68 8.07
CA VAL A 49 0.63 0.50 7.33
C VAL A 49 -0.07 -0.47 8.27
N THR A 50 -1.30 -0.83 7.94
CA THR A 50 -2.12 -1.80 8.67
C THR A 50 -1.62 -3.23 8.45
N GLU A 51 -2.16 -4.19 9.20
CA GLU A 51 -1.90 -5.61 8.95
C GLU A 51 -2.29 -6.02 7.52
N THR A 52 -3.48 -5.62 7.06
CA THR A 52 -3.94 -5.82 5.68
C THR A 52 -2.99 -5.21 4.64
N GLY A 53 -2.46 -4.01 4.90
CA GLY A 53 -1.45 -3.38 4.05
C GLY A 53 -0.19 -4.22 3.92
N ARG A 54 0.30 -4.78 5.03
CA ARG A 54 1.48 -5.67 5.04
C ARG A 54 1.21 -6.99 4.32
N GLU A 55 0.04 -7.58 4.48
CA GLU A 55 -0.35 -8.79 3.76
C GLU A 55 -0.40 -8.56 2.24
N ARG A 56 -0.90 -7.40 1.80
CA ARG A 56 -0.90 -7.01 0.39
C ARG A 56 0.52 -6.86 -0.15
N LEU A 57 1.42 -6.23 0.61
CA LEU A 57 2.84 -6.14 0.25
C LEU A 57 3.52 -7.52 0.21
N ALA A 58 3.19 -8.42 1.13
CA ALA A 58 3.75 -9.78 1.16
C ALA A 58 3.23 -10.64 0.00
N SER A 59 1.97 -10.44 -0.41
CA SER A 59 1.35 -11.17 -1.52
C SER A 59 2.01 -10.86 -2.87
N ARG A 60 2.63 -9.68 -3.02
CA ARG A 60 3.50 -9.32 -4.15
C ARG A 60 4.64 -10.34 -4.36
N GLY A 61 5.18 -10.89 -3.26
CA GLY A 61 6.26 -11.89 -3.31
C GLY A 61 5.80 -13.32 -3.58
N LYS A 62 4.49 -13.59 -3.58
CA LYS A 62 3.91 -14.94 -3.65
C LYS A 62 3.12 -15.24 -4.93
N ASN A 63 3.02 -14.28 -5.85
CA ASN A 63 2.52 -14.53 -7.21
C ASN A 63 3.71 -14.76 -8.15
N PRO A 64 4.19 -16.00 -8.37
CA PRO A 64 4.67 -16.33 -9.69
C PRO A 64 3.44 -16.18 -10.59
N GLY A 65 3.44 -15.16 -11.46
CA GLY A 65 2.54 -15.18 -12.62
C GLY A 65 2.61 -16.55 -13.30
N PRO A 66 1.56 -16.98 -14.02
CA PRO A 66 1.49 -18.34 -14.55
C PRO A 66 2.79 -18.67 -15.27
N ALA A 67 3.46 -19.72 -14.80
CA ALA A 67 4.66 -20.24 -15.44
C ALA A 67 4.33 -20.48 -16.92
N LEU A 68 5.09 -19.83 -17.80
CA LEU A 68 5.03 -20.01 -19.26
C LEU A 68 5.22 -21.49 -19.64
#